data_AF-A0A0D5LQK8-F1
#
_entry.id   AF-A0A0D5LQK8-F1
#
_cell.length_a   1.000
_cell.length_b   1.000
_cell.length_c   1.000
_cell.angle_alpha   90.00
_cell.angle_beta   90.00
_cell.angle_gamma   90.00
#
_symmetry.space_group_name_H-M   'P 1'
#
loop_
_entity.id
_entity.type
_entity.pdbx_description
1 polymer ?
#
loop_
_entity_poly.entity_id
_entity_poly.type
_entity_poly.pdbx_seq_one_letter_code
_entity_poly.pdbx_strand_id
1 'polypeptide(L)'
;MAALLGKYTMPLLLAALLIAIGGGLSFLAARELSAMVRDARQNAIAERDAFWSGEIAKANAEKADAVAAQLRAIMVADRQIRAAETDANDKLEQMERDNAALPRGDACGLEPERVHLLPQ
;
A
#
# COMPACT_ATOMS: atom_id res chain seq x y z
N MET A 1 79.84 -23.19 -4.37
CA MET A 1 78.51 -22.57 -4.56
C MET A 1 77.55 -23.48 -5.34
N ALA A 2 77.85 -23.90 -6.58
CA ALA A 2 76.91 -24.67 -7.43
C ALA A 2 76.51 -26.08 -6.90
N ALA A 3 77.40 -26.80 -6.21
CA ALA A 3 77.12 -28.17 -5.74
C ALA A 3 76.13 -28.24 -4.55
N LEU A 4 76.00 -27.15 -3.77
CA LEU A 4 75.02 -27.06 -2.69
C LEU A 4 73.61 -26.78 -3.24
N LEU A 5 73.50 -25.98 -4.31
CA LEU A 5 72.22 -25.70 -4.97
C LEU A 5 71.56 -26.98 -5.50
N GLY A 6 72.31 -27.88 -6.15
CA GLY A 6 71.76 -29.12 -6.71
C GLY A 6 71.26 -30.15 -5.68
N LYS A 7 71.71 -30.05 -4.42
CA LYS A 7 71.31 -30.99 -3.34
C LYS A 7 70.00 -30.58 -2.65
N TYR A 8 69.65 -29.29 -2.71
CA TYR A 8 68.45 -28.73 -2.09
C TYR A 8 67.36 -28.31 -3.10
N THR A 9 67.64 -28.33 -4.41
CA THR A 9 66.65 -28.05 -5.45
C THR A 9 65.43 -28.97 -5.38
N MET A 10 65.64 -30.28 -5.22
CA MET A 10 64.52 -31.23 -5.19
C MET A 10 63.57 -31.05 -3.99
N PRO A 11 64.05 -30.93 -2.73
CA PRO A 11 63.16 -30.64 -1.62
C PRO A 11 62.51 -29.25 -1.72
N LEU A 12 63.19 -28.24 -2.29
CA LEU A 12 62.59 -26.93 -2.54
C LEU A 12 61.45 -26.99 -3.56
N LEU A 13 61.61 -27.76 -4.64
CA LEU A 13 60.56 -27.96 -5.64
C LEU A 13 59.35 -28.70 -5.05
N LEU A 14 59.58 -29.72 -4.21
CA LEU A 14 58.53 -30.43 -3.50
C LEU A 14 57.78 -29.52 -2.52
N ALA A 15 58.51 -28.69 -1.75
CA ALA A 15 57.90 -27.72 -0.86
C ALA A 15 57.08 -26.68 -1.62
N ALA A 16 57.60 -26.16 -2.73
CA ALA A 16 56.88 -25.22 -3.59
C ALA A 16 55.61 -25.85 -4.18
N LEU A 17 55.66 -27.10 -4.62
CA LEU A 17 54.50 -27.83 -5.14
C LEU A 17 53.44 -28.05 -4.05
N LEU A 18 53.85 -28.43 -2.83
CA LEU A 18 52.92 -28.59 -1.71
C LEU A 18 52.25 -27.28 -1.32
N ILE A 19 52.99 -26.17 -1.31
CA ILE A 19 52.43 -24.84 -1.05
C ILE A 19 51.46 -24.44 -2.16
N ALA A 20 51.81 -24.69 -3.43
CA ALA A 20 50.94 -24.36 -4.56
C ALA A 20 49.62 -25.16 -4.50
N ILE A 21 49.69 -26.47 -4.23
CA ILE A 21 48.51 -27.32 -4.10
C ILE A 21 47.68 -26.91 -2.86
N GLY A 22 48.32 -26.79 -1.70
CA GLY A 22 47.64 -26.41 -0.46
C GLY A 22 46.99 -25.02 -0.55
N GLY A 23 47.69 -24.05 -1.13
CA GLY A 23 47.18 -22.71 -1.40
C GLY A 23 46.02 -22.71 -2.39
N GLY A 24 46.14 -23.48 -3.48
CA GLY A 24 45.07 -23.63 -4.47
C GLY A 24 43.80 -24.25 -3.89
N LEU A 25 43.93 -25.32 -3.11
CA LEU A 25 42.79 -25.96 -2.43
C LEU A 25 42.16 -25.04 -1.39
N SER A 26 42.98 -24.35 -0.59
CA SER A 26 42.49 -23.39 0.42
C SER A 26 41.74 -22.23 -0.25
N PHE A 27 42.24 -21.72 -1.37
CA PHE A 27 41.58 -20.68 -2.15
C PHE A 27 40.24 -21.14 -2.72
N LEU A 28 40.18 -22.35 -3.30
CA LEU A 28 38.94 -22.91 -3.80
C LEU A 28 37.91 -23.12 -2.68
N ALA A 29 38.34 -23.64 -1.54
CA ALA A 29 37.48 -23.82 -0.37
C ALA A 29 36.93 -22.48 0.15
N ALA A 30 37.77 -21.45 0.25
CA ALA A 30 37.35 -20.12 0.66
C ALA A 30 36.34 -19.51 -0.33
N ARG A 31 36.54 -19.73 -1.63
CA ARG A 31 35.64 -19.25 -2.68
C ARG A 31 34.27 -19.93 -2.60
N GLU A 32 34.25 -21.24 -2.38
CA GLU A 32 33.02 -22.02 -2.26
C GLU A 32 32.23 -21.64 -1.00
N LEU A 33 32.91 -21.49 0.13
CA LEU A 33 32.29 -20.98 1.37
C LEU A 33 31.69 -19.58 1.17
N SER A 34 32.39 -18.70 0.48
CA SER A 34 31.86 -17.37 0.16
C SER A 34 30.66 -17.41 -0.78
N ALA A 35 30.62 -18.36 -1.73
CA ALA A 35 29.46 -18.59 -2.58
C ALA A 35 28.25 -19.08 -1.76
N MET A 36 28.43 -20.14 -0.96
CA MET A 36 27.38 -20.68 -0.08
C MET A 36 26.78 -19.62 0.85
N VAL A 37 27.61 -18.76 1.46
CA VAL A 37 27.13 -17.68 2.33
C VAL A 37 26.31 -16.64 1.57
N ARG A 38 26.74 -16.29 0.34
CA ARG A 38 25.99 -15.35 -0.51
C ARG A 38 24.65 -15.93 -0.94
N ASP A 39 24.62 -17.19 -1.34
CA ASP A 39 23.40 -17.86 -1.77
C ASP A 39 22.42 -18.00 -0.58
N ALA A 40 22.91 -18.41 0.59
CA ALA A 40 22.09 -18.48 1.80
C ALA A 40 21.49 -17.11 2.16
N ARG A 41 22.28 -16.03 2.06
CA ARG A 41 21.79 -14.67 2.28
C ARG A 41 20.76 -14.25 1.24
N GLN A 42 20.98 -14.55 -0.04
CA GLN A 42 20.05 -14.20 -1.12
C GLN A 42 18.72 -14.94 -0.95
N ASN A 43 18.76 -16.22 -0.62
CA ASN A 43 17.55 -17.02 -0.37
C ASN A 43 16.77 -16.48 0.83
N ALA A 44 17.43 -16.17 1.94
CA ALA A 44 16.77 -15.59 3.11
C ALA A 44 16.12 -14.23 2.82
N ILE A 45 16.75 -13.40 1.99
CA ILE A 45 16.16 -12.14 1.53
C ILE A 45 14.96 -12.41 0.64
N ALA A 46 15.08 -13.30 -0.34
CA ALA A 46 14.01 -13.64 -1.27
C ALA A 46 12.77 -14.20 -0.56
N GLU A 47 12.96 -15.10 0.41
CA GLU A 47 11.87 -15.66 1.23
C GLU A 47 11.16 -14.56 2.01
N ARG A 48 11.93 -13.69 2.67
CA ARG A 48 11.38 -12.57 3.44
C ARG A 48 10.63 -11.58 2.56
N ASP A 49 11.20 -11.22 1.41
CA ASP A 49 10.61 -10.27 0.49
C ASP A 49 9.34 -10.85 -0.14
N ALA A 50 9.31 -12.14 -0.47
CA ALA A 50 8.11 -12.83 -0.93
C ALA A 50 7.01 -12.85 0.15
N PHE A 51 7.37 -13.16 1.40
CA PHE A 51 6.43 -13.15 2.53
C PHE A 51 5.80 -11.76 2.71
N TRP A 52 6.61 -10.71 2.80
CA TRP A 52 6.09 -9.36 3.01
C TRP A 52 5.35 -8.81 1.78
N SER A 53 5.78 -9.15 0.57
CA SER A 53 5.03 -8.80 -0.63
C SER A 53 3.63 -9.42 -0.61
N GLY A 54 3.49 -10.65 -0.13
CA GLY A 54 2.20 -11.32 0.05
C GLY A 54 1.32 -10.63 1.09
N GLU A 55 1.88 -10.34 2.27
CA GLU A 55 1.16 -9.65 3.36
C GLU A 55 0.72 -8.24 2.94
N ILE A 56 1.58 -7.49 2.24
CA ILE A 56 1.24 -6.17 1.71
C ILE A 56 0.12 -6.27 0.67
N ALA A 57 0.17 -7.25 -0.24
CA ALA A 57 -0.87 -7.44 -1.24
C ALA A 57 -2.23 -7.75 -0.57
N LYS A 58 -2.23 -8.61 0.46
CA LYS A 58 -3.42 -8.92 1.25
C LYS A 58 -3.97 -7.68 1.97
N ALA A 59 -3.12 -6.94 2.68
CA ALA A 59 -3.53 -5.73 3.39
C ALA A 59 -4.07 -4.65 2.42
N ASN A 60 -3.50 -4.54 1.22
CA ASN A 60 -3.99 -3.62 0.20
C ASN A 60 -5.35 -4.04 -0.36
N ALA A 61 -5.60 -5.35 -0.54
CA ALA A 61 -6.91 -5.85 -0.94
C ALA A 61 -7.98 -5.54 0.12
N GLU A 62 -7.69 -5.80 1.40
CA GLU A 62 -8.59 -5.48 2.52
C GLU A 62 -8.90 -3.99 2.60
N LYS A 63 -7.90 -3.12 2.41
CA LYS A 63 -8.10 -1.67 2.34
C LYS A 63 -8.95 -1.25 1.15
N ALA A 64 -8.73 -1.84 -0.02
CA ALA A 64 -9.52 -1.54 -1.21
C ALA A 64 -11.00 -1.90 -1.01
N ASP A 65 -11.27 -3.05 -0.38
CA ASP A 65 -12.63 -3.48 -0.04
C ASP A 65 -13.29 -2.54 0.98
N ALA A 66 -12.54 -2.11 2.01
CA ALA A 66 -13.03 -1.15 2.99
C ALA A 66 -13.37 0.21 2.35
N VAL A 67 -12.50 0.71 1.46
CA VAL A 67 -12.74 1.96 0.71
C VAL A 67 -13.97 1.80 -0.18
N ALA A 68 -14.12 0.68 -0.89
CA ALA A 68 -15.29 0.43 -1.72
C ALA A 68 -16.59 0.39 -0.89
N ALA A 69 -16.57 -0.23 0.29
CA ALA A 69 -17.71 -0.23 1.21
C ALA A 69 -18.05 1.17 1.68
N GLN A 70 -17.04 1.98 2.04
CA GLN A 70 -17.24 3.36 2.47
C GLN A 70 -17.81 4.23 1.35
N LEU A 71 -17.31 4.10 0.12
CA LEU A 71 -17.84 4.81 -1.05
C LEU A 71 -19.31 4.46 -1.31
N ARG A 72 -19.70 3.18 -1.19
CA ARG A 72 -21.11 2.78 -1.31
C ARG A 72 -21.97 3.42 -0.24
N ALA A 73 -21.50 3.46 1.02
CA ALA A 73 -22.22 4.10 2.11
C ALA A 73 -22.40 5.61 1.85
N ILE A 74 -21.35 6.29 1.39
CA ILE A 74 -21.41 7.71 1.01
C ILE A 74 -22.41 7.92 -0.13
N MET A 75 -22.42 7.08 -1.17
CA MET A 75 -23.40 7.18 -2.26
C MET A 75 -24.84 6.97 -1.82
N VAL A 76 -25.09 6.17 -0.78
CA VAL A 76 -26.43 6.01 -0.20
C VAL A 76 -26.81 7.26 0.58
N ALA A 77 -25.90 7.78 1.41
CA ALA A 77 -26.12 9.00 2.17
C ALA A 77 -26.38 10.21 1.25
N ASP A 78 -25.57 10.39 0.20
CA ASP A 78 -25.72 11.48 -0.77
C ASP A 78 -27.07 11.42 -1.48
N ARG A 79 -27.54 10.21 -1.84
CA ARG A 79 -28.88 10.03 -2.43
C ARG A 79 -29.99 10.42 -1.45
N GLN A 80 -29.86 10.08 -0.18
CA GLN A 80 -30.84 10.46 0.85
C GLN A 80 -30.87 11.97 1.07
N ILE A 81 -29.70 12.62 1.12
CA ILE A 81 -29.57 14.07 1.28
C ILE A 81 -30.22 14.77 0.09
N ARG A 82 -29.89 14.38 -1.15
CA ARG A 82 -30.50 14.97 -2.35
C ARG A 82 -32.01 14.78 -2.40
N ALA A 83 -32.52 13.62 -1.98
CA ALA A 83 -33.95 13.36 -1.91
C ALA A 83 -34.63 14.28 -0.88
N ALA A 84 -34.02 14.47 0.30
CA ALA A 84 -34.53 15.37 1.33
C ALA A 84 -34.46 16.84 0.89
N GLU A 85 -33.40 17.25 0.20
CA GLU A 85 -33.26 18.60 -0.36
C GLU A 85 -34.31 18.88 -1.44
N THR A 86 -34.57 17.90 -2.31
CA THR A 86 -35.62 18.00 -3.33
C THR A 86 -36.99 18.13 -2.68
N ASP A 87 -37.31 17.28 -1.70
CA ASP A 87 -38.57 17.34 -0.95
C ASP A 87 -38.74 18.68 -0.20
N ALA A 88 -37.66 19.21 0.39
CA ALA A 88 -37.68 20.51 1.04
C ALA A 88 -37.91 21.66 0.05
N ASN A 89 -37.26 21.62 -1.12
CA ASN A 89 -37.45 22.62 -2.17
C ASN A 89 -38.87 22.56 -2.75
N ASP A 90 -39.41 21.36 -3.00
CA ASP A 90 -40.78 21.18 -3.49
C ASP A 90 -41.81 21.73 -2.49
N LYS A 91 -41.58 21.51 -1.18
CA LYS A 91 -42.40 22.09 -0.11
C LYS A 91 -42.31 23.61 -0.07
N LEU A 92 -41.11 24.19 -0.21
CA LEU A 92 -40.93 25.64 -0.25
C LEU A 92 -41.63 26.26 -1.46
N GLU A 93 -41.48 25.69 -2.66
CA GLU A 93 -42.16 26.18 -3.87
C GLU A 93 -43.69 26.06 -3.74
N GLN A 94 -44.18 24.98 -3.13
CA GLN A 94 -45.61 24.85 -2.83
C GLN A 94 -46.08 25.93 -1.86
N MET A 95 -45.35 26.17 -0.77
CA MET A 95 -45.67 27.23 0.19
C MET A 95 -45.64 28.62 -0.46
N GLU A 96 -44.69 28.91 -1.34
CA GLU A 96 -44.64 30.18 -2.08
C GLU A 96 -45.88 30.36 -2.97
N ARG A 97 -46.31 29.30 -3.67
CA ARG A 97 -47.54 29.31 -4.47
C ARG A 97 -48.79 29.51 -3.62
N ASP A 98 -48.89 28.78 -2.51
CA ASP A 98 -50.04 28.88 -1.59
C ASP A 98 -50.10 30.26 -0.95
N ASN A 99 -48.96 30.82 -0.57
CA ASN A 99 -48.84 32.16 0.00
C ASN A 99 -49.25 33.26 -1.01
N ALA A 100 -48.92 33.09 -2.30
CA ALA A 100 -49.34 34.00 -3.36
C ALA A 100 -50.84 33.91 -3.68
N ALA A 101 -51.47 32.76 -3.42
CA ALA A 101 -52.90 32.55 -3.62
C ALA A 101 -53.79 33.13 -2.50
N LEU A 102 -53.20 33.52 -1.36
CA LEU A 102 -53.94 34.14 -0.25
C LEU A 102 -54.45 35.56 -0.60
N PRO A 103 -55.54 36.02 0.04
CA PRO A 103 -56.02 37.40 -0.10
C PRO A 103 -54.93 38.40 0.28
N ARG A 104 -54.79 39.49 -0.51
CA ARG A 104 -53.67 40.46 -0.38
C ARG A 104 -52.30 39.76 -0.50
N GLY A 105 -52.10 38.95 -1.54
CA GLY A 105 -50.84 38.23 -1.79
C GLY A 105 -49.60 39.12 -1.85
N ASP A 106 -49.78 40.41 -2.14
CA ASP A 106 -48.80 41.50 -2.17
C ASP A 106 -48.54 42.17 -0.80
N ALA A 107 -49.31 41.84 0.24
CA ALA A 107 -49.11 42.38 1.58
C ALA A 107 -47.96 41.70 2.35
N CYS A 108 -47.13 42.52 3.00
CA CYS A 108 -46.03 42.06 3.86
C CYS A 108 -46.52 41.87 5.31
N GLY A 109 -46.32 40.68 5.90
CA GLY A 109 -46.62 40.41 7.32
C GLY A 109 -46.97 38.96 7.64
N LEU A 110 -47.00 38.61 8.94
CA LEU A 110 -47.40 37.29 9.44
C LEU A 110 -48.88 37.32 9.86
N GLU A 111 -49.80 37.11 8.92
CA GLU A 111 -51.22 36.91 9.22
C GLU A 111 -51.49 35.43 9.61
N PRO A 112 -52.56 35.12 10.39
CA PRO A 112 -52.82 33.77 10.92
C PRO A 112 -52.89 32.67 9.86
N GLU A 113 -53.38 33.02 8.67
CA GLU A 113 -53.47 32.15 7.49
C GLU A 113 -52.08 31.82 6.91
N ARG A 114 -51.16 32.79 6.92
CA ARG A 114 -49.76 32.62 6.47
C ARG A 114 -48.93 31.80 7.47
N VAL A 115 -49.21 31.93 8.77
CA VAL A 115 -48.56 31.13 9.81
C VAL A 115 -48.92 29.64 9.69
N HIS A 116 -50.15 29.32 9.27
CA HIS A 116 -50.58 27.93 9.06
C HIS A 116 -49.88 27.24 7.87
N LEU A 117 -49.31 28.01 6.94
CA LEU A 117 -48.54 27.46 5.81
C LEU A 117 -47.11 27.06 6.21
N LEU A 118 -46.59 27.55 7.34
CA LEU A 118 -45.23 27.23 7.80
C LEU A 118 -45.16 25.78 8.31
N PRO A 119 -44.03 25.08 8.10
CA PRO A 119 -43.81 23.78 8.71
C PRO A 119 -43.83 23.89 10.24
N GLN A 120 -44.57 23.00 10.89
CA GLN A 120 -44.65 22.90 12.36
C GLN A 120 -43.52 22.07 12.95
#